data_AF-A0A8B6H1M7-F1
#
_entry.id   AF-A0A8B6H1M7-F1
#
_cell.length_a   1.000
_cell.length_b   1.000
_cell.length_c   1.000
_cell.angle_alpha   90.00
_cell.angle_beta   90.00
_cell.angle_gamma   90.00
#
_symmetry.space_group_name_H-M   'P 1'
#
loop_
_entity.id
_entity.type
_entity.pdbx_description
1 polymer ?
#
loop_
_entity_poly.entity_id
_entity_poly.type
_entity_poly.pdbx_seq_one_letter_code
_entity_poly.pdbx_strand_id
1 'polypeptide(L)'
;MTLVIEDKESLEYAVDMVKRHNVSKTLQDCSLMVALQRLESSCDYKGPHLTDCHGRRYKFSVSIIDLDYKPFNKVQKWHDLEREMLKAYREKEQLHRCGKPSTSV
;
A
#
# COMPACT_ATOMS: atom_id res chain seq x y z
N MET A 1 -21.55 -10.22 20.70
CA MET A 1 -20.85 -9.42 19.67
C MET A 1 -21.62 -8.12 19.56
N THR A 2 -21.21 -7.11 20.30
CA THR A 2 -21.96 -5.85 20.43
C THR A 2 -21.75 -5.05 19.15
N LEU A 3 -22.83 -4.76 18.42
CA LEU A 3 -22.79 -3.83 17.30
C LEU A 3 -22.58 -2.44 17.90
N VAL A 4 -21.34 -1.94 17.84
CA VAL A 4 -21.06 -0.54 18.14
C VAL A 4 -21.65 0.25 16.98
N ILE A 5 -22.79 0.89 17.21
CA ILE A 5 -23.32 1.89 16.29
C ILE A 5 -22.36 3.07 16.40
N GLU A 6 -21.41 3.16 15.46
CA GLU A 6 -20.51 4.30 15.36
C GLU A 6 -21.33 5.54 15.00
N ASP A 7 -21.45 6.46 15.95
CA ASP A 7 -22.07 7.77 15.70
C ASP A 7 -21.17 8.58 14.77
N LYS A 8 -21.51 8.59 13.49
CA LYS A 8 -20.72 9.23 12.43
C LYS A 8 -20.70 10.76 12.53
N GLU A 9 -21.59 11.34 13.33
CA GLU A 9 -21.64 12.78 13.56
C GLU A 9 -20.83 13.19 14.80
N SER A 10 -20.38 12.22 15.59
CA SER A 10 -19.52 12.49 16.75
C SER A 10 -18.13 12.99 16.34
N LEU A 11 -17.60 13.91 17.15
CA LEU A 11 -16.24 14.43 16.98
C LEU A 11 -15.22 13.29 17.16
N GLU A 12 -15.47 12.39 18.10
CA GLU A 12 -14.64 11.23 18.39
C GLU A 12 -14.49 10.32 17.16
N TYR A 13 -15.59 10.06 16.45
CA TYR A 13 -15.56 9.30 15.21
C TYR A 13 -14.74 10.01 14.14
N ALA A 14 -14.97 11.31 13.92
CA ALA A 14 -14.23 12.09 12.94
C ALA A 14 -12.72 12.09 13.22
N VAL A 15 -12.33 12.28 14.48
CA VAL A 15 -10.92 12.23 14.91
C VAL A 15 -10.32 10.85 14.68
N ASP A 16 -11.04 9.77 15.01
CA ASP A 16 -10.54 8.41 14.81
C ASP A 16 -10.38 8.08 13.33
N MET A 17 -11.30 8.51 12.48
CA MET A 17 -11.20 8.33 11.03
C MET A 17 -9.98 9.05 10.45
N VAL A 18 -9.68 10.26 10.90
CA VAL A 18 -8.45 10.95 10.45
C VAL A 18 -7.19 10.25 10.94
N LYS A 19 -7.17 9.76 12.19
CA LYS A 19 -6.03 8.97 12.71
C LYS A 19 -5.80 7.72 11.87
N ARG A 20 -6.86 6.94 11.59
CA ARG A 20 -6.82 5.75 10.74
C ARG A 20 -6.37 6.09 9.33
N HIS A 21 -6.84 7.20 8.76
CA HIS A 21 -6.40 7.69 7.45
C HIS A 21 -4.89 7.92 7.40
N ASN A 22 -4.33 8.62 8.39
CA ASN A 22 -2.89 8.89 8.42
C ASN A 22 -2.04 7.63 8.62
N VAL A 23 -2.50 6.68 9.45
CA VAL A 23 -1.85 5.36 9.56
C VAL A 23 -1.85 4.65 8.22
N SER A 24 -2.98 4.67 7.51
CA SER A 24 -3.08 4.10 6.16
C SER A 24 -2.12 4.78 5.18
N LYS A 25 -1.99 6.10 5.23
CA LYS A 25 -1.04 6.85 4.39
C LYS A 25 0.41 6.56 4.72
N THR A 26 0.77 6.29 5.98
CA THR A 26 2.10 5.80 6.33
C THR A 26 2.35 4.42 5.71
N LEU A 27 1.40 3.49 5.83
CA LEU A 27 1.55 2.13 5.27
C LEU A 27 1.54 2.07 3.74
N GLN A 28 0.86 3.01 3.07
CA GLN A 28 0.89 3.13 1.60
C GLN A 28 2.24 3.62 1.07
N ASP A 29 2.97 4.40 1.86
CA ASP A 29 4.24 5.01 1.47
C ASP A 29 5.47 4.32 2.11
N CYS A 30 5.29 3.24 2.88
CA CYS A 30 6.40 2.53 3.53
C CYS A 30 7.13 1.61 2.55
N SER A 31 8.37 1.26 2.87
CA SER A 31 9.19 0.36 2.06
C SER A 31 9.36 -1.00 2.73
N LEU A 32 9.46 -2.06 1.93
CA LEU A 32 9.82 -3.40 2.40
C LEU A 32 11.29 -3.68 2.07
N MET A 33 12.12 -3.85 3.09
CA MET A 33 13.51 -4.27 2.93
C MET A 33 13.62 -5.78 3.13
N VAL A 34 14.02 -6.47 2.06
CA VAL A 34 14.24 -7.92 2.04
C VAL A 34 15.74 -8.18 1.90
N ALA A 35 16.34 -8.82 2.91
CA ALA A 35 17.73 -9.24 2.87
C ALA A 35 17.82 -10.77 2.71
N LEU A 36 18.68 -11.22 1.79
CA LEU A 36 18.93 -12.63 1.53
C LEU A 36 20.40 -12.93 1.83
N GLN A 37 20.66 -13.97 2.63
CA GLN A 37 22.00 -14.48 2.84
C GLN A 37 22.04 -15.95 2.41
N ARG A 38 22.93 -16.26 1.47
CA ARG A 38 23.17 -17.63 1.02
C ARG A 38 23.66 -18.49 2.19
N LEU A 39 23.09 -19.68 2.30
CA LEU A 39 23.54 -20.70 3.24
C LEU A 39 24.59 -21.58 2.55
N GLU A 40 25.69 -21.83 3.25
CA GLU A 40 26.69 -22.79 2.76
C GLU A 40 26.17 -24.22 2.87
N SER A 41 26.66 -25.10 1.99
CA SER A 41 26.21 -26.48 1.89
C SER A 41 26.46 -27.29 3.17
N SER A 42 27.51 -26.96 3.93
CA SER A 42 27.88 -27.59 5.19
C SER A 42 27.09 -27.08 6.40
N CYS A 43 26.28 -26.02 6.22
CA CYS A 43 25.53 -25.41 7.30
C CYS A 43 24.23 -26.20 7.58
N ASP A 44 24.14 -26.80 8.77
CA ASP A 44 22.91 -27.44 9.29
C ASP A 44 21.92 -26.36 9.82
N TYR A 45 21.53 -25.43 8.95
CA TYR A 45 20.53 -24.42 9.27
C TYR A 45 19.13 -25.03 9.20
N LYS A 46 18.45 -25.09 10.35
CA LYS A 46 17.11 -25.67 10.50
C LYS A 46 15.97 -24.64 10.49
N GLY A 47 16.28 -23.36 10.29
CA GLY A 47 15.28 -22.29 10.23
C GLY A 47 14.57 -22.17 8.88
N PRO A 48 13.54 -21.29 8.80
CA PRO A 48 12.90 -20.95 7.53
C PRO A 48 13.92 -20.43 6.51
N HIS A 49 13.90 -21.00 5.31
CA HIS A 49 14.79 -20.61 4.23
C HIS A 49 14.06 -20.71 2.89
N LEU A 50 14.58 -20.01 1.90
CA LEU A 50 14.14 -20.07 0.51
C LEU A 50 15.11 -20.92 -0.28
N THR A 51 14.60 -21.63 -1.28
CA THR A 51 15.41 -22.42 -2.21
C THR A 51 15.14 -21.93 -3.62
N ASP A 52 16.20 -21.59 -4.36
CA ASP A 52 16.08 -21.17 -5.76
C ASP A 52 15.94 -22.36 -6.72
N CYS A 53 15.73 -22.08 -8.00
CA CYS A 53 15.62 -23.11 -9.05
C CYS A 53 16.90 -23.94 -9.27
N HIS A 54 18.05 -23.53 -8.69
CA HIS A 54 19.31 -24.26 -8.73
C HIS A 54 19.60 -25.02 -7.43
N GLY A 55 18.62 -25.09 -6.51
CA GLY A 55 18.76 -25.77 -5.22
C GLY A 55 19.61 -25.00 -4.20
N ARG A 56 19.92 -23.72 -4.43
CA ARG A 56 20.69 -22.92 -3.47
C ARG A 56 19.76 -22.42 -2.38
N ARG A 57 20.20 -22.56 -1.13
CA ARG A 57 19.42 -22.16 0.06
C ARG A 57 19.80 -20.75 0.51
N TYR A 58 18.81 -19.97 0.94
CA TYR A 58 18.99 -18.62 1.49
C TYR A 58 18.19 -18.46 2.77
N LYS A 59 18.83 -18.00 3.84
CA LYS A 59 18.08 -17.40 4.94
C LYS A 59 17.69 -15.98 4.55
N PHE A 60 16.56 -15.52 5.06
CA PHE A 60 16.05 -14.20 4.71
C PHE A 60 15.53 -13.46 5.93
N SER A 61 15.52 -12.15 5.84
CA SER A 61 14.83 -11.27 6.79
C SER A 61 14.06 -10.20 6.02
N VAL A 62 12.83 -9.95 6.46
CA VAL A 62 11.99 -8.89 5.91
C VAL A 62 11.75 -7.86 7.00
N SER A 63 11.86 -6.58 6.65
CA SER A 63 11.57 -5.46 7.54
C SER A 63 10.77 -4.40 6.83
N ILE A 64 9.90 -3.72 7.56
CA ILE A 64 9.17 -2.54 7.08
C ILE A 64 9.93 -1.31 7.56
N ILE A 65 10.29 -0.43 6.64
CA ILE A 65 11.01 0.82 6.91
C ILE A 65 10.17 2.02 6.43
N ASP A 66 10.58 3.23 6.80
CA ASP A 66 9.87 4.49 6.49
C ASP A 66 8.49 4.61 7.16
N LEU A 67 8.39 4.20 8.43
CA LEU A 67 7.14 4.21 9.22
C LEU A 67 6.85 5.55 9.91
N ASP A 68 7.34 6.66 9.35
CA ASP A 68 7.10 7.98 9.93
C ASP A 68 5.62 8.36 9.80
N TYR A 69 5.04 8.78 10.92
CA TYR A 69 3.64 9.16 10.95
C TYR A 69 3.39 10.38 10.07
N LYS A 70 2.40 10.28 9.17
CA LYS A 70 2.11 11.40 8.29
C LYS A 70 1.40 12.54 9.07
N PRO A 71 1.81 13.81 8.89
CA PRO A 71 1.25 14.91 9.66
C PRO A 71 -0.17 15.28 9.22
N PHE A 72 -1.01 15.66 10.18
CA PHE A 72 -2.43 15.99 9.96
C PHE A 72 -2.65 17.08 8.90
N ASN A 73 -1.79 18.09 8.83
CA ASN A 73 -1.92 19.19 7.86
C ASN A 73 -1.82 18.75 6.39
N LYS A 74 -1.42 17.50 6.11
CA LYS A 74 -1.35 16.95 4.75
C LYS A 74 -2.67 16.32 4.29
N VAL A 75 -3.64 16.11 5.18
CA VAL A 75 -4.94 15.48 4.84
C VAL A 75 -5.63 16.23 3.70
N GLN A 76 -5.73 17.56 3.79
CA GLN A 76 -6.32 18.38 2.73
C GLN A 76 -5.55 18.24 1.41
N LYS A 77 -4.21 18.27 1.47
CA LYS A 77 -3.36 18.13 0.29
C LYS A 77 -3.58 16.79 -0.42
N TRP A 78 -3.69 15.68 0.30
CA TRP A 78 -3.94 14.38 -0.33
C TRP A 78 -5.33 14.30 -0.95
N HIS A 79 -6.34 14.90 -0.31
CA HIS A 79 -7.68 14.97 -0.88
C HIS A 79 -7.70 15.76 -2.19
N ASP A 80 -6.99 16.88 -2.28
CA ASP A 80 -6.89 17.68 -3.51
C ASP A 80 -6.17 16.89 -4.61
N LEU A 81 -5.04 16.26 -4.27
CA LEU A 81 -4.27 15.43 -5.20
C LEU A 81 -5.10 14.25 -5.74
N GLU A 82 -5.85 13.57 -4.87
CA GLU A 82 -6.71 12.45 -5.28
C GLU A 82 -7.79 12.90 -6.27
N ARG A 83 -8.40 14.07 -6.04
CA ARG A 83 -9.39 14.65 -6.97
C ARG A 83 -8.77 14.96 -8.33
N GLU A 84 -7.58 15.55 -8.36
CA GLU A 84 -6.86 15.85 -9.60
C GLU A 84 -6.49 14.57 -10.36
N MET A 85 -5.99 13.56 -9.65
CA MET A 85 -5.67 12.25 -10.24
C MET A 85 -6.90 11.58 -10.85
N LEU A 86 -8.03 11.57 -10.13
CA LEU A 86 -9.28 10.99 -10.62
C LEU A 86 -9.82 11.74 -11.83
N LYS A 87 -9.73 13.07 -11.83
CA LYS A 87 -10.13 13.90 -12.98
C LYS A 87 -9.29 13.56 -14.22
N ALA A 88 -7.96 13.57 -14.09
CA ALA A 88 -7.05 13.24 -15.18
C ALA A 88 -7.26 11.81 -15.71
N TYR A 89 -7.50 10.84 -14.81
CA TYR A 89 -7.79 9.46 -15.20
C TYR A 89 -9.09 9.36 -16.02
N ARG A 90 -10.17 10.02 -15.58
CA ARG A 90 -11.45 10.02 -16.31
C ARG A 90 -11.35 10.69 -17.68
N GLU A 91 -10.66 11.82 -17.78
CA GLU A 91 -10.42 12.51 -19.06
C GLU A 91 -9.66 11.61 -20.03
N LYS A 92 -8.63 10.90 -19.55
CA LYS A 92 -7.90 9.92 -20.33
C LYS A 92 -8.80 8.77 -20.80
N GLU A 93 -9.65 8.22 -19.95
CA GLU A 93 -10.59 7.16 -20.35
C GLU A 93 -11.59 7.61 -21.42
N GLN A 94 -12.11 8.83 -21.31
CA GLN A 94 -13.03 9.40 -22.31
C GLN A 94 -12.34 9.57 -23.66
N LEU A 95 -11.09 10.03 -23.67
CA LEU A 95 -10.29 10.14 -24.89
C LEU A 95 -10.04 8.76 -25.55
N HIS A 96 -9.73 7.74 -24.75
CA HIS A 96 -9.55 6.36 -25.26
C HIS A 96 -10.85 5.76 -25.79
N ARG A 97 -12.02 6.13 -25.25
CA ARG A 97 -13.33 5.68 -25.76
C ARG A 97 -13.74 6.41 -27.03
N CYS A 98 -13.45 7.71 -27.14
CA CYS A 98 -13.75 8.52 -28.33
C CYS A 98 -12.82 8.19 -29.51
N GLY A 99 -11.62 7.65 -29.24
CA GLY A 99 -10.65 7.23 -30.26
C GLY A 99 -10.82 5.82 -30.84
N LYS A 100 -11.83 5.04 -30.43
CA LYS A 100 -12.16 3.76 -31.10
C LYS A 100 -13.10 4.05 -32.26
N PRO A 101 -12.69 3.90 -33.54
CA PRO A 101 -13.65 3.92 -34.63
C PRO A 101 -14.65 2.80 -34.40
N SER A 102 -15.94 3.12 -34.54
CA SER A 102 -16.99 2.12 -34.64
C SER A 102 -16.65 1.20 -35.82
N THR A 103 -16.14 0.01 -35.55
CA THR A 103 -16.15 -1.07 -36.53
C THR A 103 -17.61 -1.51 -36.68
N SER A 104 -18.32 -0.82 -37.57
CA SER A 104 -19.51 -1.33 -38.22
C SER A 104 -19.07 -2.50 -39.10
N VAL A 105 -19.50 -3.71 -38.75
CA VAL A 105 -19.59 -4.86 -39.66
C VAL A 105 -21.06 -5.04 -39.98
#